data_AF-C6W2W9-F1
#
_entry.id   AF-C6W2W9-F1
#
_cell.length_a   1.000
_cell.length_b   1.000
_cell.length_c   1.000
_cell.angle_alpha   90.00
_cell.angle_beta   90.00
_cell.angle_gamma   90.00
#
_symmetry.space_group_name_H-M   'P 1'
#
loop_
_entity.id
_entity.type
_entity.pdbx_description
1 polymer ?
#
loop_
_entity_poly.entity_id
_entity_poly.type
_entity_poly.pdbx_seq_one_letter_code
_entity_poly.pdbx_strand_id
1 'polypeptide(L)'
;MLNFVKNLFKKQDNLPPREFSEEEFEADYEAKRKGLENVLGKMHDIVGHAIIPFAVGGAVDMYYFPNHIPGTGFATMELLIRMGTAHGATASGPTSW
;
A
#
# COMPACT_ATOMS: atom_id res chain seq x y z
N MET A 1 5.42 -21.59 41.43
CA MET A 1 5.51 -20.19 40.96
C MET A 1 5.68 -20.15 39.42
N LEU A 2 4.76 -20.77 38.65
CA LEU A 2 4.87 -20.88 37.18
C LEU A 2 3.59 -20.50 36.40
N ASN A 3 2.51 -20.09 37.10
CA ASN A 3 1.23 -19.76 36.44
C ASN A 3 1.14 -18.31 35.92
N PHE A 4 2.08 -17.43 36.31
CA PHE A 4 2.05 -16.03 35.92
C PHE A 4 2.54 -15.83 34.48
N VAL A 5 3.53 -16.61 34.04
CA VAL A 5 4.08 -16.54 32.67
C VAL A 5 3.11 -17.10 31.63
N LYS A 6 2.31 -18.13 31.98
CA LYS A 6 1.31 -18.71 31.06
C LYS A 6 0.22 -17.74 30.62
N ASN A 7 -0.09 -16.71 31.42
CA ASN A 7 -1.09 -15.69 31.06
C ASN A 7 -0.50 -14.54 30.23
N LEU A 8 0.82 -14.36 30.23
CA LEU A 8 1.52 -13.37 29.40
C LEU A 8 1.69 -13.83 27.94
N PHE A 9 1.66 -15.15 27.69
CA PHE A 9 1.69 -15.75 26.35
C PHE A 9 0.30 -16.15 25.83
N LYS A 10 -0.79 -15.61 26.39
CA LYS A 10 -2.14 -15.80 25.84
C LYS A 10 -2.29 -15.01 24.54
N LYS A 11 -1.91 -15.69 23.45
CA LYS A 11 -2.52 -15.67 22.12
C LYS A 11 -2.88 -14.28 21.58
N GLN A 12 -1.88 -13.61 21.03
CA GLN A 12 -2.06 -12.42 20.18
C GLN A 12 -2.42 -12.82 18.74
N ASP A 13 -3.29 -13.83 18.57
CA ASP A 13 -3.62 -14.40 17.25
C ASP A 13 -4.97 -13.91 16.71
N ASN A 14 -5.66 -12.99 17.41
CA ASN A 14 -7.02 -12.55 17.04
C ASN A 14 -7.21 -11.03 17.12
N LEU A 15 -6.21 -10.25 16.69
CA LEU A 15 -6.51 -8.87 16.33
C LEU A 15 -7.17 -8.91 14.94
N PRO A 16 -8.41 -8.43 14.76
CA PRO A 16 -8.95 -8.27 13.42
C PRO A 16 -7.96 -7.41 12.61
N PRO A 17 -7.87 -7.63 11.28
CA PRO A 17 -7.11 -6.73 10.42
C PRO A 17 -7.51 -5.30 10.77
N ARG A 18 -6.54 -4.47 11.16
CA ARG A 18 -6.82 -3.08 11.48
C ARG A 18 -7.25 -2.41 10.17
N GLU A 19 -8.52 -2.09 10.06
CA GLU A 19 -9.01 -1.20 9.01
C GLU A 19 -8.45 0.20 9.28
N PHE A 20 -7.84 0.79 8.26
CA PHE A 20 -7.28 2.13 8.34
C PHE A 20 -8.41 3.17 8.38
N SER A 21 -8.19 4.28 9.08
CA SER A 21 -9.06 5.45 8.90
C SER A 21 -8.78 6.13 7.56
N GLU A 22 -9.73 6.92 7.09
CA GLU A 22 -9.58 7.71 5.85
C GLU A 22 -8.40 8.68 5.95
N GLU A 23 -8.18 9.27 7.12
CA GLU A 23 -7.04 10.16 7.37
C GLU A 23 -5.69 9.43 7.33
N GLU A 24 -5.64 8.18 7.82
CA GLU A 24 -4.44 7.35 7.74
C GLU A 24 -4.13 6.96 6.30
N PHE A 25 -5.15 6.69 5.49
CA PHE A 25 -5.01 6.39 4.07
C PHE A 25 -4.49 7.61 3.29
N GLU A 26 -5.08 8.78 3.49
CA GLU A 26 -4.65 10.03 2.84
C GLU A 26 -3.20 10.39 3.22
N ALA A 27 -2.85 10.25 4.50
CA ALA A 27 -1.48 10.50 4.97
C ALA A 27 -0.47 9.52 4.37
N ASP A 28 -0.85 8.26 4.19
CA ASP A 28 -0.02 7.24 3.53
C ASP A 28 0.17 7.54 2.04
N TYR A 29 -0.92 7.89 1.35
CA TYR A 29 -0.91 8.29 -0.05
C TYR A 29 0.01 9.49 -0.28
N GLU A 30 -0.14 10.55 0.51
CA GLU A 30 0.67 11.76 0.39
C GLU A 30 2.16 11.48 0.64
N ALA A 31 2.47 10.61 1.61
CA ALA A 31 3.85 10.20 1.88
C ALA A 31 4.47 9.43 0.69
N LYS A 32 3.71 8.51 0.08
CA LYS A 32 4.14 7.75 -1.10
C LYS A 32 4.32 8.66 -2.31
N ARG A 33 3.35 9.55 -2.56
CA ARG A 33 3.39 10.57 -3.62
C ARG A 33 4.65 11.42 -3.50
N LYS A 34 4.90 12.00 -2.33
CA LYS A 34 6.09 12.82 -2.08
C LYS A 34 7.40 12.04 -2.27
N GLY A 35 7.44 10.78 -1.80
CA GLY A 35 8.59 9.90 -1.99
C GLY A 35 8.89 9.65 -3.46
N LEU A 36 7.87 9.33 -4.25
CA LEU A 36 7.99 9.12 -5.69
C LEU A 36 8.35 10.41 -6.42
N GLU A 37 7.75 11.55 -6.08
CA GLU A 37 8.05 12.83 -6.73
C GLU A 37 9.48 13.30 -6.51
N ASN A 38 10.07 12.98 -5.35
CA ASN A 38 11.49 13.27 -5.09
C ASN A 38 12.44 12.51 -6.04
N VAL A 39 12.01 11.36 -6.56
CA VAL A 39 12.84 10.46 -7.39
C VAL A 39 12.46 10.52 -8.87
N LEU A 40 11.19 10.74 -9.19
CA LEU A 40 10.62 10.66 -10.54
C LEU A 40 10.06 12.02 -11.01
N GLY A 41 10.27 13.10 -10.26
CA GLY A 41 9.74 14.42 -10.57
C GLY A 41 8.24 14.52 -10.35
N LYS A 42 7.64 15.65 -10.77
CA LYS A 42 6.23 15.93 -10.50
C LYS A 42 5.31 14.88 -11.15
N MET A 43 4.37 14.37 -10.35
CA MET A 43 3.33 13.46 -10.83
C MET A 43 2.36 14.22 -11.75
N HIS A 44 1.87 13.56 -12.79
CA HIS A 44 0.83 14.08 -13.66
C HIS A 44 -0.55 13.94 -12.98
N ASP A 45 -1.48 14.84 -13.27
CA ASP A 45 -2.83 14.83 -12.70
C ASP A 45 -3.74 13.73 -13.27
N ILE A 46 -3.20 12.80 -14.05
CA ILE A 46 -3.92 11.68 -14.65
C ILE A 46 -3.45 10.39 -13.98
N VAL A 47 -4.42 9.55 -13.62
CA VAL A 47 -4.19 8.19 -13.13
C VAL A 47 -4.77 7.21 -14.14
N GLY A 48 -3.95 6.27 -14.59
CA GLY A 48 -4.41 5.19 -15.46
C GLY A 48 -4.77 3.97 -14.63
N HIS A 49 -5.82 3.23 -14.98
CA HIS A 49 -6.13 1.95 -14.34
C HIS A 49 -5.68 0.81 -15.25
N ALA A 50 -4.91 -0.13 -14.72
CA ALA A 50 -4.42 -1.27 -15.47
C ALA A 50 -4.57 -2.57 -14.69
N ILE A 51 -4.80 -3.66 -15.43
CA ILE A 51 -4.68 -5.01 -14.91
C ILE A 51 -3.29 -5.50 -15.30
N ILE A 52 -2.39 -5.65 -14.34
CA ILE A 52 -1.02 -6.08 -14.63
C ILE A 52 -0.87 -7.59 -14.32
N PRO A 53 -0.54 -8.43 -15.32
CA PRO A 53 -0.37 -9.86 -15.13
C PRO A 53 0.99 -10.17 -14.47
N PHE A 54 1.10 -9.95 -13.16
CA PHE A 54 2.22 -10.43 -12.34
C PHE A 54 1.76 -11.56 -11.41
N ALA A 55 2.71 -12.33 -10.85
CA ALA A 55 2.42 -13.39 -9.87
C ALA A 55 1.73 -12.89 -8.59
N VAL A 56 1.73 -11.58 -8.36
CA VAL A 56 1.05 -10.87 -7.25
C VAL A 56 -0.03 -9.90 -7.79
N GLY A 57 -0.31 -9.94 -9.11
CA GLY A 57 -0.98 -8.88 -9.85
C GLY A 57 -2.51 -8.93 -9.84
N GLY A 58 -3.11 -7.74 -9.69
CA GLY A 58 -4.54 -7.46 -9.79
C GLY A 58 -4.76 -6.13 -10.52
N ALA A 59 -5.92 -5.48 -10.29
CA ALA A 59 -6.13 -4.11 -10.75
C ALA A 59 -5.24 -3.14 -9.94
N VAL A 60 -4.56 -2.23 -10.62
CA VAL A 60 -3.70 -1.21 -10.03
C VAL A 60 -3.84 0.13 -10.76
N ASP A 61 -3.47 1.18 -10.06
CA ASP A 61 -3.33 2.54 -10.51
C ASP A 61 -1.91 2.80 -11.02
N MET A 62 -1.85 3.51 -12.14
CA MET A 62 -0.65 3.94 -12.82
C MET A 62 -0.53 5.45 -12.69
N TYR A 63 0.38 5.90 -11.82
CA TYR A 63 0.74 7.30 -11.65
C TYR A 63 1.83 7.68 -12.64
N TYR A 64 1.59 8.69 -13.48
CA TYR A 64 2.50 9.07 -14.57
C TYR A 64 3.50 10.16 -14.19
N PHE A 65 4.73 10.04 -14.71
CA PHE A 65 5.85 10.94 -14.48
C PHE A 65 6.54 11.29 -15.81
N PRO A 66 6.00 12.26 -16.58
CA PRO A 66 6.44 12.52 -17.96
C PRO A 66 7.69 13.41 -18.09
N ASN A 67 8.11 14.09 -17.01
CA ASN A 67 9.03 15.23 -17.11
C ASN A 67 10.39 15.02 -16.43
N HIS A 68 10.70 13.83 -15.93
CA HIS A 68 11.92 13.60 -15.15
C HIS A 68 13.01 12.80 -15.89
N ILE A 69 12.63 11.90 -16.78
CA ILE A 69 13.52 11.16 -17.68
C ILE A 69 12.99 11.24 -19.11
N PRO A 70 13.84 11.12 -20.16
CA PRO A 70 13.34 11.01 -21.53
C PRO A 70 12.32 9.86 -21.67
N GLY A 71 11.09 10.20 -22.03
CA GLY A 71 9.95 9.28 -22.05
C GLY A 71 8.97 9.53 -20.89
N THR A 72 8.13 8.54 -20.61
CA THR A 72 7.15 8.62 -19.50
C THR A 72 7.35 7.45 -18.55
N GLY A 73 7.74 7.77 -17.31
CA GLY A 73 7.74 6.80 -16.22
C GLY A 73 6.32 6.60 -15.69
N PHE A 74 6.02 5.41 -15.18
CA PHE A 74 4.83 5.17 -14.37
C PHE A 74 5.17 4.31 -13.16
N ALA A 75 4.45 4.51 -12.05
CA ALA A 75 4.58 3.73 -10.83
C ALA A 75 3.20 3.38 -10.27
N THR A 76 3.11 2.27 -9.55
CA THR A 76 1.96 1.87 -8.71
C THR A 76 2.37 2.00 -7.25
N MET A 77 1.46 2.51 -6.41
CA MET A 77 1.68 2.74 -4.98
C MET A 77 1.12 1.58 -4.12
N GLU A 78 0.33 0.71 -4.72
CA GLU A 78 -0.40 -0.38 -4.07
C GLU A 78 0.51 -1.54 -3.67
N LEU A 79 1.65 -1.67 -4.35
CA LEU A 79 2.69 -2.63 -3.97
C LEU A 79 3.63 -2.10 -2.87
N LEU A 80 3.53 -0.82 -2.51
CA LEU A 80 4.33 -0.24 -1.44
C LEU A 80 3.66 -0.56 -0.09
N ILE A 81 4.10 -1.65 0.52
CA ILE A 81 3.68 -2.05 1.86
C ILE A 81 4.35 -1.15 2.90
N ARG A 82 3.56 -0.58 3.80
CA ARG A 82 4.09 0.19 4.94
C ARG A 82 4.83 -0.76 5.90
N MET A 83 6.14 -0.57 6.06
CA MET A 83 6.94 -1.34 7.02
C MET A 83 6.45 -1.07 8.44
N GLY A 84 5.97 -2.10 9.14
CA GLY A 84 5.50 -2.00 10.54
C GLY A 84 4.23 -2.79 10.85
N THR A 85 3.47 -3.21 9.84
CA THR A 85 2.29 -4.07 10.03
C THR A 85 2.47 -5.34 9.22
N ALA A 86 2.80 -6.43 9.90
CA ALA A 86 2.70 -7.76 9.32
C ALA A 86 1.22 -8.05 9.04
N HIS A 87 0.82 -8.13 7.77
CA HIS A 87 0.15 -9.29 7.18
C HIS A 87 0.00 -9.05 5.68
N GLY A 88 0.23 -10.12 4.91
CA GLY A 88 0.31 -10.09 3.46
C GLY A 88 -0.94 -9.55 2.79
N ALA A 89 -0.72 -9.07 1.57
CA ALA A 89 -1.76 -8.87 0.58
C ALA A 89 -2.64 -10.12 0.45
N THR A 90 -3.79 -10.11 1.13
CA THR A 90 -4.99 -10.74 0.58
C THR A 90 -5.67 -9.65 -0.23
N ALA A 91 -5.51 -9.74 -1.54
CA ALA A 91 -6.39 -9.10 -2.51
C ALA A 91 -7.82 -9.64 -2.27
N SER A 92 -8.56 -9.03 -1.34
CA SER A 92 -9.99 -9.31 -1.12
C SER A 92 -10.62 -8.25 -0.23
N GLY A 93 -10.86 -7.06 -0.79
CA GLY A 93 -11.91 -6.14 -0.34
C GLY A 93 -12.86 -5.90 -1.52
N PRO A 94 -14.18 -5.78 -1.31
CA PRO A 94 -15.14 -5.73 -2.40
C PRO A 94 -14.96 -4.41 -3.17
N THR A 95 -14.51 -4.51 -4.42
CA THR A 95 -14.71 -3.45 -5.40
C THR A 95 -16.21 -3.37 -5.69
N SER A 96 -16.92 -2.54 -4.92
CA SER A 96 -18.23 -2.04 -5.33
C SER A 96 -17.98 -0.96 -6.38
N TRP A 97 -18.28 -1.30 -7.63
CA TRP A 97 -18.60 -0.33 -8.67
C TRP A 97 -19.92 0.38 -8.34
#